data_AF-A0A150S9I8-F1
#
_entry.id   AF-A0A150S9I8-F1
#
_cell.length_a   1.000
_cell.length_b   1.000
_cell.length_c   1.000
_cell.angle_alpha   90.00
_cell.angle_beta   90.00
_cell.angle_gamma   90.00
#
_symmetry.space_group_name_H-M   'P 1'
#
loop_
_entity.id
_entity.type
_entity.pdbx_description
1 polymer ?
#
loop_
_entity_poly.entity_id
_entity_poly.type
_entity_poly.pdbx_seq_one_letter_code
_entity_poly.pdbx_strand_id
1 'polypeptide(L)'
;MLTSQKPVASALLLTTAALLSFRATSRDRSGSTLGVLVNASGAPQHLVIESAGDEGTWTLRSELPTGRASFLLYESAANVLRGGNMSDDGSIAYQGASYVIESSLDGSTRTAKVSGSV
;
A
#
# COMPACT_ATOMS: atom_id res chain seq x y z
N MET A 1 -0.93 -26.47 -10.72
CA MET A 1 -0.73 -25.82 -9.41
C MET A 1 -1.13 -24.36 -9.58
N LEU A 2 -2.21 -23.90 -8.93
CA LEU A 2 -2.56 -22.49 -8.91
C LEU A 2 -1.66 -21.82 -7.87
N THR A 3 -0.61 -21.15 -8.30
CA THR A 3 0.16 -20.27 -7.40
C THR A 3 -0.77 -19.12 -7.05
N SER A 4 -1.24 -19.05 -5.81
CA SER A 4 -1.96 -17.86 -5.30
C SER A 4 -1.04 -16.65 -5.49
N GLN A 5 -1.29 -15.85 -6.53
CA GLN A 5 -0.46 -14.69 -6.84
C GLN A 5 -0.80 -13.61 -5.81
N LYS A 6 0.17 -13.22 -4.98
CA LYS A 6 0.03 -12.08 -4.07
C LYS A 6 -0.35 -10.82 -4.86
N PRO A 7 -1.10 -9.88 -4.27
CA PRO A 7 -1.44 -8.66 -4.97
C PRO A 7 -0.21 -7.86 -5.38
N VAL A 8 -0.17 -7.40 -6.64
CA VAL A 8 0.99 -6.72 -7.21
C VAL A 8 0.85 -5.20 -7.18
N ALA A 9 1.97 -4.51 -6.98
CA ALA A 9 2.04 -3.06 -7.18
C ALA A 9 2.07 -2.75 -8.68
N SER A 10 1.67 -1.53 -9.05
CA SER A 10 1.73 -1.06 -10.43
C SER A 10 2.44 0.28 -10.52
N ALA A 11 3.01 0.58 -11.69
CA ALA A 11 3.61 1.89 -11.94
C ALA A 11 2.62 3.05 -11.73
N LEU A 12 1.33 2.84 -12.04
CA LEU A 12 0.27 3.83 -11.81
C LEU A 12 0.05 4.11 -10.32
N LEU A 13 0.06 3.06 -9.49
CA LEU A 13 -0.02 3.21 -8.04
C LEU A 13 1.12 4.08 -7.51
N LEU A 14 2.36 3.79 -7.91
CA LEU A 14 3.55 4.54 -7.47
C LEU A 14 3.50 5.99 -7.96
N THR A 15 3.16 6.20 -9.24
CA THR A 15 3.05 7.55 -9.82
C THR A 15 2.00 8.38 -9.10
N THR A 16 0.87 7.76 -8.74
CA THR A 16 -0.20 8.42 -7.98
C THR A 16 0.27 8.71 -6.55
N ALA A 17 0.86 7.73 -5.88
CA ALA A 17 1.35 7.86 -4.51
C ALA A 17 2.41 8.96 -4.37
N ALA A 18 3.31 9.09 -5.34
CA ALA A 18 4.36 10.11 -5.36
C ALA A 18 3.84 11.57 -5.25
N LEU A 19 2.58 11.81 -5.63
CA LEU A 19 1.91 13.12 -5.54
C LEU A 19 1.20 13.35 -4.19
N LEU A 20 1.20 12.35 -3.30
CA LEU A 20 0.46 12.37 -2.05
C LEU A 20 1.39 12.55 -0.84
N SER A 21 0.81 13.01 0.26
CA SER A 21 1.47 13.07 1.56
C SER A 21 0.99 11.95 2.47
N PHE A 22 1.85 11.46 3.35
CA PHE A 22 1.43 10.53 4.40
C PHE A 22 0.84 11.31 5.58
N ARG A 23 -0.32 10.88 6.07
CA ARG A 23 -0.93 11.38 7.31
C ARG A 23 -1.11 10.22 8.28
N ALA A 24 -0.42 10.28 9.40
CA ALA A 24 -0.61 9.34 10.50
C ALA A 24 -2.03 9.45 11.07
N THR A 25 -2.63 8.32 11.40
CA THR A 25 -3.99 8.24 11.95
C THR A 25 -4.07 7.40 13.22
N SER A 26 -3.19 6.41 13.38
CA SER A 26 -3.18 5.53 14.53
C SER A 26 -1.81 4.87 14.73
N ARG A 27 -1.70 4.03 15.76
CA ARG A 27 -0.56 3.12 15.97
C ARG A 27 -1.08 1.70 16.09
N ASP A 28 -0.29 0.73 15.63
CA ASP A 28 -0.59 -0.69 15.84
C ASP A 28 -0.26 -1.12 17.29
N ARG A 29 -0.46 -2.41 17.60
CA ARG A 29 -0.14 -2.95 18.94
C ARG A 29 1.35 -2.93 19.29
N SER A 30 2.24 -2.87 18.29
CA SER A 30 3.69 -2.77 18.48
C SER A 30 4.16 -1.32 18.68
N GLY A 31 3.28 -0.33 18.51
CA GLY A 31 3.58 1.10 18.58
C GLY A 31 3.99 1.72 17.23
N SER A 32 4.02 0.93 16.17
CA SER A 32 4.33 1.37 14.80
C SER A 32 3.25 2.30 14.26
N THR A 33 3.67 3.37 13.57
CA THR A 33 2.75 4.38 13.01
C THR A 33 1.98 3.81 11.82
N LEU A 34 0.66 3.97 11.86
CA LEU A 34 -0.27 3.67 10.77
C LEU A 34 -0.93 4.95 10.26
N GLY A 35 -1.24 4.99 8.96
CA GLY A 35 -1.84 6.18 8.35
C GLY A 35 -2.42 5.93 6.98
N VAL A 36 -2.73 7.04 6.32
CA VAL A 36 -3.28 7.08 4.96
C VAL A 36 -2.47 8.04 4.10
N LEU A 37 -2.53 7.85 2.79
CA LEU A 37 -2.08 8.87 1.86
C LEU A 37 -3.18 9.92 1.68
N VAL A 38 -2.80 11.19 1.59
CA VAL A 38 -3.71 12.32 1.39
C VAL A 38 -3.25 13.15 0.21
N ASN A 39 -4.20 13.70 -0.55
CA ASN A 39 -3.90 14.64 -1.62
C ASN A 39 -3.58 16.05 -1.06
N ALA A 40 -3.32 17.01 -1.95
CA ALA A 40 -2.96 18.38 -1.58
C ALA A 40 -4.05 19.12 -0.77
N SER A 41 -5.33 18.74 -0.89
CA SER A 41 -6.41 19.30 -0.07
C SER A 41 -6.58 18.60 1.29
N GLY A 42 -5.75 17.58 1.58
CA GLY A 42 -5.83 16.78 2.80
C GLY A 42 -6.91 15.69 2.76
N ALA A 43 -7.55 15.46 1.60
CA ALA A 43 -8.53 14.40 1.44
C ALA A 43 -7.82 13.03 1.36
N PRO A 44 -8.29 12.02 2.12
CA PRO A 44 -7.67 10.70 2.11
C PRO A 44 -7.82 10.01 0.77
N GLN A 45 -6.81 9.24 0.40
CA GLN A 45 -6.83 8.26 -0.69
C GLN A 45 -6.85 6.87 -0.07
N HIS A 46 -7.82 6.07 -0.49
CA HIS A 46 -8.07 4.72 -0.01
C HIS A 46 -7.20 3.73 -0.77
N LEU A 47 -6.25 3.10 -0.07
CA LEU A 47 -5.51 1.98 -0.61
C LEU A 47 -6.39 0.73 -0.58
N VAL A 48 -6.59 0.12 -1.74
CA VAL A 48 -7.41 -1.10 -1.91
C VAL A 48 -6.73 -2.06 -2.89
N ILE A 49 -7.19 -3.32 -2.89
CA ILE A 49 -6.84 -4.30 -3.90
C ILE A 49 -7.99 -4.36 -4.91
N GLU A 50 -7.68 -4.16 -6.18
CA GLU A 50 -8.63 -4.22 -7.28
C GLU A 50 -8.66 -5.62 -7.89
N SER A 51 -9.37 -6.53 -7.23
CA SER A 51 -10.00 -7.79 -7.69
C SER A 51 -10.44 -8.58 -6.46
N ALA A 52 -11.40 -9.51 -6.62
CA ALA A 52 -11.90 -10.32 -5.51
C ALA A 52 -11.02 -11.57 -5.34
N GLY A 53 -10.12 -11.57 -4.35
CA GLY A 53 -9.28 -12.72 -4.01
C GLY A 53 -7.86 -12.34 -3.61
N ASP A 54 -6.97 -13.33 -3.56
CA ASP A 54 -5.54 -13.12 -3.36
C ASP A 54 -4.87 -12.54 -4.61
N GLU A 55 -5.45 -12.78 -5.78
CA GLU A 55 -5.04 -12.23 -7.07
C GLU A 55 -5.63 -10.82 -7.23
N GLY A 56 -4.79 -9.80 -7.32
CA GLY A 56 -5.26 -8.44 -7.55
C GLY A 56 -4.16 -7.40 -7.65
N THR A 57 -4.53 -6.18 -7.99
CA THR A 57 -3.58 -5.07 -8.12
C THR A 57 -3.83 -4.04 -7.04
N TRP A 58 -2.78 -3.60 -6.35
CA TRP A 58 -2.86 -2.49 -5.42
C TRP A 58 -3.20 -1.19 -6.17
N THR A 59 -4.18 -0.45 -5.66
CA THR A 59 -4.61 0.82 -6.26
C THR A 59 -5.03 1.84 -5.18
N LEU A 60 -4.98 3.11 -5.53
CA LEU A 60 -5.45 4.23 -4.71
C LEU A 60 -6.75 4.78 -5.29
N ARG A 61 -7.74 5.01 -4.44
CA ARG A 61 -9.01 5.61 -4.84
C ARG A 61 -9.39 6.79 -3.96
N SER A 62 -9.95 7.82 -4.57
CA SER A 62 -10.52 8.97 -3.84
C SER A 62 -11.78 8.59 -3.06
N GLU A 63 -12.53 7.60 -3.54
CA GLU A 63 -13.75 7.10 -2.92
C GLU A 63 -13.62 5.60 -2.63
N LEU A 64 -14.07 5.18 -1.45
CA LEU A 64 -14.06 3.78 -1.05
C LEU A 64 -15.26 3.06 -1.67
N PRO A 65 -15.05 2.01 -2.51
CA PRO A 65 -16.17 1.28 -3.09
C PRO A 65 -17.03 0.61 -2.01
N THR A 66 -18.35 0.63 -2.19
CA THR A 66 -19.30 -0.01 -1.27
C THR A 66 -18.94 -1.47 -1.03
N GLY A 67 -18.92 -1.88 0.25
CA GLY A 67 -18.58 -3.24 0.65
C GLY A 67 -17.08 -3.56 0.65
N ARG A 68 -16.20 -2.59 0.38
CA ARG A 68 -14.74 -2.74 0.52
C ARG A 68 -14.23 -2.00 1.74
N ALA A 69 -13.15 -2.51 2.31
CA ALA A 69 -12.40 -1.86 3.37
C ALA A 69 -11.05 -1.35 2.82
N SER A 70 -10.68 -0.12 3.21
CA SER A 70 -9.37 0.44 2.91
C SER A 70 -8.29 -0.19 3.79
N PHE A 71 -7.08 -0.28 3.28
CA PHE A 71 -5.90 -0.63 4.06
C PHE A 71 -5.29 0.64 4.68
N LEU A 72 -4.87 0.57 5.94
CA LEU A 72 -3.97 1.54 6.54
C LEU A 72 -2.52 1.19 6.20
N LEU A 73 -1.72 2.20 5.87
CA LEU A 73 -0.32 2.03 5.53
C LEU A 73 0.54 2.17 6.78
N TYR A 74 1.50 1.26 6.95
CA TYR A 74 2.67 1.57 7.78
C TYR A 74 3.44 2.73 7.13
N GLU A 75 4.05 3.57 7.97
CA GLU A 75 4.82 4.73 7.49
C GLU A 75 5.94 4.32 6.51
N SER A 76 6.63 3.20 6.77
CA SER A 76 7.63 2.65 5.85
C SER A 76 7.05 2.28 4.48
N ALA A 77 5.88 1.65 4.45
CA ALA A 77 5.19 1.32 3.22
C ALA A 77 4.75 2.56 2.45
N ALA A 78 4.28 3.59 3.16
CA ALA A 78 3.96 4.87 2.55
C ALA A 78 5.22 5.55 1.96
N ASN A 79 6.38 5.44 2.60
CA ASN A 79 7.63 6.00 2.07
C ASN A 79 8.07 5.27 0.79
N VAL A 80 8.02 3.94 0.77
CA VAL A 80 8.32 3.13 -0.41
C VAL A 80 7.35 3.44 -1.56
N LEU A 81 6.05 3.55 -1.29
CA LEU A 81 5.07 3.88 -2.33
C LEU A 81 5.30 5.25 -2.96
N ARG A 82 5.69 6.25 -2.15
CA ARG A 82 5.85 7.63 -2.61
C ARG A 82 7.18 7.91 -3.30
N GLY A 83 8.24 7.17 -2.94
CA GLY A 83 9.59 7.42 -3.46
C GLY A 83 10.21 6.24 -4.21
N GLY A 84 9.51 5.11 -4.29
CA GLY A 84 9.98 3.91 -4.97
C GLY A 84 9.80 3.97 -6.48
N ASN A 85 10.52 3.12 -7.18
CA ASN A 85 10.42 2.93 -8.62
C ASN A 85 10.02 1.50 -8.92
N MET A 86 9.16 1.31 -9.91
CA MET A 86 8.71 -0.01 -10.31
C MET A 86 9.84 -0.76 -11.02
N SER A 87 10.10 -1.99 -10.61
CA SER A 87 11.01 -2.91 -11.28
C SER A 87 10.24 -3.84 -12.23
N ASP A 88 10.94 -4.39 -13.23
CA ASP A 88 10.34 -5.27 -14.26
C ASP A 88 9.76 -6.57 -13.67
N ASP A 89 10.25 -7.00 -12.51
CA ASP A 89 9.81 -8.19 -11.79
C ASP A 89 8.56 -7.96 -10.91
N GLY A 90 8.01 -6.74 -10.90
CA GLY A 90 6.85 -6.39 -10.08
C GLY A 90 7.19 -6.00 -8.64
N SER A 91 8.48 -5.86 -8.31
CA SER A 91 8.94 -5.28 -7.05
C SER A 91 9.13 -3.76 -7.13
N ILE A 92 9.30 -3.13 -5.96
CA ILE A 92 9.51 -1.69 -5.82
C ILE A 92 10.94 -1.46 -5.34
N ALA A 93 11.78 -0.86 -6.18
CA ALA A 93 13.11 -0.41 -5.81
C ALA A 93 13.03 0.88 -4.99
N TYR A 94 13.57 0.90 -3.78
CA TYR A 94 13.63 2.07 -2.91
C TYR A 94 14.89 2.06 -2.06
N GLN A 95 15.65 3.16 -2.06
CA GLN A 95 16.88 3.32 -1.26
C GLN A 95 17.88 2.14 -1.37
N GLY A 96 18.03 1.57 -2.57
CA GLY A 96 18.97 0.47 -2.82
C GLY A 96 18.49 -0.94 -2.43
N ALA A 97 17.24 -1.09 -1.98
CA ALA A 97 16.63 -2.39 -1.69
C ALA A 97 15.37 -2.62 -2.55
N SER A 98 14.95 -3.88 -2.68
CA SER A 98 13.73 -4.29 -3.38
C SER A 98 12.64 -4.66 -2.38
N TYR A 99 11.43 -4.15 -2.60
CA TYR A 99 10.28 -4.33 -1.71
C TYR A 99 9.05 -4.82 -2.47
N VAL A 100 8.18 -5.55 -1.77
CA VAL A 100 6.82 -5.85 -2.21
C VAL A 100 5.81 -5.38 -1.16
N ILE A 101 4.60 -5.03 -1.60
CA ILE A 101 3.51 -4.63 -0.70
C ILE A 101 2.75 -5.86 -0.25
N GLU A 102 2.61 -6.02 1.06
CA GLU A 102 1.87 -7.12 1.66
C GLU A 102 0.68 -6.60 2.46
N SER A 103 -0.45 -7.28 2.32
CA SER A 103 -1.59 -7.10 3.19
C SER A 103 -1.40 -7.90 4.48
N SER A 104 -1.89 -7.34 5.58
CA SER A 104 -1.95 -8.00 6.88
C SER A 104 -3.23 -7.59 7.60
N LEU A 105 -3.76 -8.48 8.43
CA LEU A 105 -4.91 -8.20 9.29
C LEU A 105 -4.43 -8.15 10.74
N ASP A 106 -4.53 -6.98 11.38
CA ASP A 106 -4.30 -6.82 12.82
C ASP A 106 -5.64 -6.61 13.52
N GLY A 107 -6.19 -7.69 14.09
CA GLY A 107 -7.55 -7.71 14.63
C GLY A 107 -8.59 -7.45 13.54
N SER A 108 -9.31 -6.32 13.63
CA SER A 108 -10.26 -5.87 12.60
C SER A 108 -9.63 -4.91 11.57
N THR A 109 -8.38 -4.49 11.77
CA THR A 109 -7.73 -3.46 10.95
C THR A 109 -6.95 -4.11 9.83
N ARG A 110 -7.27 -3.73 8.59
CA ARG A 110 -6.49 -4.10 7.40
C ARG A 110 -5.31 -3.16 7.27
N THR A 111 -4.10 -3.71 7.24
CA THR A 111 -2.86 -2.95 7.11
C THR A 111 -2.09 -3.38 5.87
N ALA A 112 -1.35 -2.45 5.29
CA ALA A 112 -0.42 -2.69 4.20
C ALA A 112 0.99 -2.34 4.67
N LYS A 113 1.89 -3.32 4.61
CA LYS A 113 3.31 -3.19 4.95
C LYS A 113 4.16 -3.48 3.72
N VAL A 114 5.45 -3.22 3.83
CA VAL A 114 6.44 -3.68 2.84
C VAL A 114 7.29 -4.78 3.44
N SER A 115 7.58 -5.80 2.64
CA SER A 115 8.64 -6.78 2.91
C SER A 115 9.70 -6.62 1.84
N GLY A 116 10.96 -6.62 2.24
CA GLY A 116 12.07 -6.40 1.32
C GLY A 116 13.18 -7.43 1.48
N SER A 117 13.95 -7.60 0.43
CA SER A 117 15.23 -8.31 0.44
C SER A 117 16.33 -7.29 0.16
N VAL A 118 17.36 -7.28 1.01
CA VAL A 118 18.60 -6.52 0.83
C VAL A 118 19.61 -7.34 0.05
#